data_AF-A0A7V3HAN0-F1
#
_entry.id   AF-A0A7V3HAN0-F1
#
_cell.length_a   1.000
_cell.length_b   1.000
_cell.length_c   1.000
_cell.angle_alpha   90.00
_cell.angle_beta   90.00
_cell.angle_gamma   90.00
#
_symmetry.space_group_name_H-M   'P 1'
#
loop_
_entity.id
_entity.type
_entity.pdbx_description
1 polymer ?
#
loop_
_entity_poly.entity_id
_entity_poly.type
_entity_poly.pdbx_seq_one_letter_code
_entity_poly.pdbx_strand_id
1 'polypeptide(L)' 'MMRKVYRTHIGFQDWVVAAASKKAALAAWNVSRDLFRAGEAEVTTDPAAVKAAMSDIGKPVALPVKGAAAKKKAKKTKRA' A
#
# COMPACT_ATOMS: atom_id res chain seq x y z
N MET A 1 16.56 -3.61 -9.34
CA MET A 1 15.11 -3.94 -9.45
C MET A 1 14.29 -2.72 -9.06
N MET A 2 13.66 -2.06 -10.03
CA MET A 2 12.83 -0.87 -9.80
C MET A 2 11.46 -1.33 -9.28
N ARG A 3 11.02 -0.82 -8.13
CA ARG A 3 9.71 -1.18 -7.53
C ARG A 3 8.78 0.03 -7.65
N LYS A 4 7.56 -0.20 -8.13
CA LYS A 4 6.53 0.83 -8.24
C LYS A 4 5.63 0.76 -7.01
N VAL A 5 5.12 1.91 -6.60
CA VAL A 5 4.20 1.99 -5.48
C VAL A 5 2.81 2.18 -6.05
N TYR A 6 1.90 1.33 -5.58
CA TYR A 6 0.52 1.32 -6.00
C TYR A 6 -0.33 1.77 -4.83
N ARG A 7 -1.27 2.68 -5.07
CA ARG A 7 -2.27 3.14 -4.12
C ARG A 7 -3.64 2.63 -4.56
N THR A 8 -4.48 2.27 -3.61
CA THR A 8 -5.88 1.96 -3.83
C THR A 8 -6.71 2.43 -2.66
N HIS A 9 -7.96 2.79 -2.91
CA HIS A 9 -8.91 3.14 -1.84
C HIS A 9 -9.83 1.95 -1.58
N ILE A 10 -9.60 1.24 -0.47
CA ILE A 10 -10.41 0.08 -0.09
C ILE A 10 -11.18 0.41 1.19
N GLY A 11 -12.51 0.47 1.07
CA GLY A 11 -13.40 0.81 2.17
C GLY A 11 -13.31 2.30 2.54
N PHE A 12 -12.58 2.61 3.61
CA PHE A 12 -12.46 3.94 4.20
C PHE A 12 -11.01 4.44 4.33
N GLN A 13 -10.06 3.69 3.80
CA GLN A 13 -8.63 3.95 3.97
C GLN A 13 -7.93 3.80 2.63
N ASP A 14 -6.90 4.61 2.42
CA ASP A 14 -5.97 4.41 1.33
C ASP A 14 -4.99 3.28 1.71
N TRP A 15 -4.79 2.34 0.81
CA TRP A 15 -3.82 1.25 0.96
C TRP A 15 -2.73 1.43 -0.08
N VAL A 16 -1.48 1.26 0.35
CA VAL A 16 -0.32 1.30 -0.54
C VAL A 16 0.52 0.06 -0.44
N VAL A 17 1.12 -0.33 -1.56
CA VAL A 17 2.04 -1.47 -1.62
C VAL A 17 3.15 -1.19 -2.62
N ALA A 18 4.39 -1.53 -2.23
CA ALA A 18 5.54 -1.52 -3.12
C ALA A 18 5.63 -2.88 -3.81
N ALA A 19 5.33 -2.91 -5.11
CA ALA A 19 5.33 -4.12 -5.92
C ALA A 19 6.05 -3.91 -7.25
N ALA A 20 6.50 -5.01 -7.87
CA ALA A 20 7.12 -4.95 -9.20
C ALA A 20 6.07 -4.82 -10.33
N SER A 21 4.82 -5.22 -10.07
CA SER A 21 3.74 -5.23 -11.06
C SER A 21 2.36 -5.03 -10.42
N LYS A 22 1.36 -4.64 -11.23
CA LYS A 22 -0.04 -4.52 -10.83
C LYS A 22 -0.59 -5.83 -10.23
N LYS A 23 -0.26 -6.98 -10.83
CA LYS A 23 -0.68 -8.31 -10.34
C LYS A 23 -0.12 -8.61 -8.94
N ALA A 24 1.13 -8.26 -8.69
CA ALA A 24 1.73 -8.43 -7.37
C ALA A 24 1.09 -7.50 -6.32
N ALA A 25 0.68 -6.29 -6.72
CA ALA A 25 -0.07 -5.39 -5.83
C ALA A 25 -1.46 -5.96 -5.47
N LEU A 26 -2.21 -6.47 -6.47
CA LEU A 26 -3.51 -7.11 -6.24
C LEU A 26 -3.39 -8.34 -5.32
N ALA A 27 -2.36 -9.17 -5.53
CA ALA A 27 -2.07 -10.31 -4.67
C ALA A 27 -1.76 -9.88 -3.23
N ALA A 28 -0.99 -8.79 -3.04
CA ALA A 28 -0.67 -8.27 -1.72
C ALA A 28 -1.92 -7.73 -0.98
N TRP A 29 -2.87 -7.13 -1.69
CA TRP A 29 -4.16 -6.72 -1.13
C TRP A 29 -5.15 -7.89 -0.96
N ASN A 30 -4.78 -9.10 -1.41
CA ASN A 30 -5.65 -10.26 -1.49
C ASN A 30 -6.95 -9.98 -2.27
N VAL A 31 -6.84 -9.21 -3.35
CA VAL A 31 -7.97 -8.81 -4.19
C VAL A 31 -7.95 -9.61 -5.48
N SER A 32 -9.05 -10.32 -5.75
CA SER A 32 -9.21 -11.13 -6.97
C SER A 32 -9.65 -10.30 -8.19
N ARG A 33 -10.32 -9.17 -7.95
CA ARG A 33 -10.77 -8.23 -9.00
C ARG A 33 -9.65 -7.27 -9.40
N ASP A 34 -9.68 -6.85 -10.65
CA ASP A 34 -8.69 -5.91 -11.18
C ASP A 34 -9.06 -4.46 -10.85
N LEU A 35 -8.63 -3.98 -9.67
CA LEU A 35 -8.89 -2.62 -9.19
C LEU A 35 -8.33 -1.54 -10.13
N PHE A 36 -7.28 -1.84 -10.88
CA PHE A 36 -6.70 -0.91 -11.85
C PHE A 36 -7.61 -0.68 -13.05
N ARG A 37 -8.40 -1.69 -13.41
CA ARG A 37 -9.34 -1.61 -14.53
C ARG A 37 -10.62 -0.87 -14.14
N ALA A 38 -10.98 -0.91 -12.86
CA ALA A 38 -12.08 -0.15 -12.29
C ALA A 38 -11.73 1.32 -11.99
N GLY A 39 -10.44 1.69 -12.04
CA GLY A 39 -9.98 3.02 -11.62
C GLY A 39 -9.90 3.20 -10.09
N GLU A 40 -10.06 2.13 -9.32
CA GLU A 40 -9.97 2.12 -7.85
C GLU A 40 -8.52 2.03 -7.34
N ALA A 41 -7.58 1.67 -8.23
CA ALA A 41 -6.16 1.60 -7.93
C ALA A 41 -5.31 2.32 -8.99
N GLU A 42 -4.25 2.99 -8.53
CA GLU A 42 -3.37 3.80 -9.34
C GLU A 42 -1.90 3.64 -8.93
N VAL A 43 -0.98 4.01 -9.83
CA VAL A 43 0.44 4.12 -9.48
C VAL A 43 0.65 5.47 -8.83
N THR A 44 1.22 5.49 -7.63
CA THR A 44 1.58 6.72 -6.95
C THR A 44 3.11 6.84 -6.82
N THR A 45 3.60 8.05 -7.08
CA THR A 45 4.99 8.45 -6.83
C THR A 45 5.10 9.37 -5.62
N ASP A 46 4.02 9.50 -4.84
CA ASP A 46 3.99 10.35 -3.65
C ASP A 46 5.07 9.91 -2.65
N PRO A 47 5.95 10.81 -2.18
CA PRO A 47 7.06 10.45 -1.30
C PRO A 47 6.62 9.78 0.01
N ALA A 48 5.46 10.15 0.56
CA ALA A 48 4.96 9.56 1.80
C ALA A 48 4.44 8.14 1.55
N ALA A 49 3.71 7.93 0.45
CA ALA A 49 3.30 6.61 0.02
C ALA A 49 4.51 5.71 -0.27
N VAL A 50 5.52 6.26 -0.97
CA VAL A 50 6.76 5.52 -1.27
C VAL A 50 7.50 5.17 0.01
N LYS A 51 7.66 6.09 0.96
CA LYS A 51 8.33 5.81 2.24
C LYS A 51 7.59 4.74 3.05
N ALA A 52 6.26 4.80 3.09
CA ALA A 52 5.44 3.80 3.78
C ALA A 52 5.56 2.42 3.12
N ALA A 53 5.41 2.36 1.80
CA ALA A 53 5.49 1.12 1.03
C ALA A 53 6.92 0.52 0.98
N MET A 54 7.95 1.35 1.04
CA MET A 54 9.36 0.93 1.15
C MET A 54 9.69 0.36 2.52
N SER A 55 8.94 0.72 3.57
CA SER A 55 9.15 0.18 4.92
C SER A 55 8.73 -1.30 5.00
N ASP A 56 7.72 -1.69 4.22
CA ASP A 56 7.17 -3.04 4.19
C ASP A 56 6.90 -3.49 2.74
N ILE A 57 7.97 -3.81 2.01
CA ILE A 57 7.90 -4.22 0.60
C ILE A 57 7.07 -5.49 0.45
N GLY A 58 6.12 -5.48 -0.49
CA GLY A 58 5.24 -6.61 -0.77
C GLY A 58 4.10 -6.80 0.23
N LYS A 59 4.02 -5.97 1.28
CA LYS A 59 2.87 -5.95 2.20
C LYS A 59 2.05 -4.68 2.00
N PRO A 60 0.72 -4.78 2.08
CA PRO A 60 -0.14 -3.63 2.01
C PRO A 60 -0.07 -2.83 3.33
N VAL A 61 0.19 -1.54 3.22
CA VAL A 61 0.25 -0.59 4.33
C VAL A 61 -0.93 0.36 4.20
N ALA A 62 -1.72 0.51 5.26
CA ALA A 62 -2.80 1.49 5.31
C ALA A 62 -2.20 2.90 5.51
N LEU A 63 -2.41 3.79 4.54
CA LEU A 63 -2.19 5.22 4.68
C LEU A 63 -3.46 5.87 5.24
N PRO A 64 -3.35 6.69 6.30
CA PRO A 64 -4.47 7.50 6.71
C PRO A 64 -4.69 8.65 5.71
N VAL A 65 -5.97 8.93 5.42
CA VAL A 65 -6.40 10.01 4.50
C VAL A 65 -5.89 11.36 5.02
N LYS A 66 -5.47 12.23 4.09
CA LYS A 66 -4.68 13.45 4.33
C LYS A 66 -5.28 14.31 5.46
N GLY A 67 -4.59 14.29 6.60
CA GLY A 67 -4.99 14.89 7.88
C GLY A 67 -4.29 14.23 9.06
N ALA A 68 -3.97 12.94 8.96
CA ALA A 68 -3.16 12.23 9.96
C ALA A 68 -1.74 11.97 9.44
N ALA A 69 -0.96 13.05 9.26
CA ALA A 69 0.45 12.91 9.51
C ALA A 69 0.61 12.46 10.97
N ALA A 70 1.38 11.40 11.18
CA ALA A 70 1.69 10.78 12.47
C ALA A 70 0.56 9.98 13.14
N LYS A 71 0.68 8.64 13.08
CA LYS A 71 1.08 7.82 14.24
C LYS A 71 0.82 6.32 13.95
N LYS A 72 1.76 5.48 14.43
CA LYS A 72 1.68 4.02 14.69
C LYS A 72 1.93 3.11 13.48
N LYS A 73 2.78 2.07 13.49
CA LYS A 73 3.50 1.30 14.53
C LYS A 73 4.84 0.82 13.92
N ALA A 74 6.02 1.12 14.44
CA ALA A 74 6.60 0.47 15.62
C ALA A 74 6.31 -1.04 15.70
N LYS A 75 7.19 -1.84 15.08
CA LYS A 75 7.63 -3.17 15.54
C LYS A 75 7.11 -3.55 16.94
N LYS A 76 6.26 -4.59 17.03
CA LYS A 76 6.17 -5.50 18.19
C LYS A 76 5.82 -6.88 17.61
N THR A 77 6.80 -7.76 17.39
CA THR A 77 7.43 -8.61 18.42
C THR A 77 6.40 -9.47 19.16
N LYS A 78 6.33 -10.74 18.72
CA LYS A 78 6.35 -11.96 19.55
C LYS A 78 6.02 -11.77 21.04
N ARG A 79 4.92 -12.36 21.49
CA ARG A 79 4.78 -12.98 22.83
C ARG A 79 3.87 -14.19 22.62
N ALA A 80 4.42 -15.41 22.60
CA ALA A 80 4.87 -16.18 23.77
C ALA A 80 3.66 -16.59 24.61
#